data_AF-A0A022R451-F1
#
_entry.id   AF-A0A022R451-F1
#
_cell.length_a   1.000
_cell.length_b   1.000
_cell.length_c   1.000
_cell.angle_alpha   90.00
_cell.angle_beta   90.00
_cell.angle_gamma   90.00
#
_symmetry.space_group_name_H-M   'P 1'
#
loop_
_entity.id
_entity.type
_entity.pdbx_description
1 polymer ?
#
loop_
_entity_poly.entity_id
_entity_poly.type
_entity_poly.pdbx_seq_one_letter_code
_entity_poly.pdbx_strand_id
1 'polypeptide(L)'
;MGVNPSWFEAFSTAMNEAHIPGTPSAGDLRGYMIDSPRVGDSAVPEMLLKVLEPYRKEGGLLDEDRVRLYAKIVKKGSTLRLAFAAAIFGESMEALFWLQLPRALNHLMNKLVNKSAQKGPRTAHAPEIDEASMLSRISSKGKSVPGEKSILGNGQLKLMAFEQQELWERANERISWHEKLEGEESIQNRVHELVSVGNLEAAVSLLLSTSPESSYFYANALRAVALSSAVSSSLLELAVKVVAANMVRNDRSMSGTHLLCAVGRYQEACSQLQDAGCWTDAATLAATHLKGSDYARVLQRWAEHVLHAEHNIWRALILYVAAGALQEALAALRQAQLADTAAMFLLVCHETHSEFLSRLDSDEEATSSFKDKVPHLPGLNPVDEDVVAVGEYFGQYQRKLVHLCMDSQPYTD
;
A
#
# COMPACT_ATOMS: atom_id res chain seq x y z
N MET A 1 -4.23 13.43 28.78
CA MET A 1 -2.90 13.16 29.37
C MET A 1 -1.96 14.32 29.05
N GLY A 2 -2.01 15.39 29.84
CA GLY A 2 -1.14 16.56 29.68
C GLY A 2 -0.44 16.83 31.00
N VAL A 3 0.85 16.53 31.07
CA VAL A 3 1.67 16.86 32.24
C VAL A 3 1.84 18.38 32.24
N ASN A 4 1.35 19.06 33.27
CA ASN A 4 1.50 20.51 33.38
C ASN A 4 2.99 20.83 33.58
N PRO A 5 3.58 21.82 32.88
CA PRO A 5 4.96 22.26 33.14
C PRO A 5 5.27 22.47 34.63
N SER A 6 4.28 22.93 35.42
CA SER A 6 4.40 23.10 36.87
C SER A 6 4.70 21.81 37.64
N TRP A 7 4.44 20.63 37.07
CA TRP A 7 4.74 19.35 37.71
C TRP A 7 6.24 19.03 37.72
N PHE A 8 7.03 19.68 36.85
CA PHE A 8 8.49 19.59 36.84
C PHE A 8 9.16 20.64 37.73
N GLU A 9 8.44 21.70 38.12
CA GLU A 9 8.92 22.75 39.01
C GLU A 9 8.87 22.31 40.48
N ALA A 10 9.69 21.32 40.85
CA ALA A 10 9.88 20.97 42.27
C ALA A 10 11.11 21.64 42.90
N PHE A 11 12.00 22.25 42.11
CA PHE A 11 13.20 22.94 42.61
C PHE A 11 13.49 24.21 41.82
N SER A 12 12.79 25.28 42.19
CA SER A 12 13.23 26.66 41.93
C SER A 12 12.71 27.51 43.09
N THR A 13 13.35 27.39 44.25
CA THR A 13 13.31 28.45 45.28
C THR A 13 14.06 29.67 44.76
N ALA A 14 13.41 30.40 43.87
CA ALA A 14 13.68 31.81 43.64
C ALA A 14 12.37 32.45 43.17
N MET A 15 11.80 33.26 44.05
CA MET A 15 10.70 34.18 43.77
C MET A 15 10.86 34.82 42.38
N ASN A 16 9.82 34.71 41.56
CA ASN A 16 9.12 35.89 41.06
C ASN A 16 7.80 35.47 40.44
N GLU A 17 6.72 36.03 40.99
CA GLU A 17 5.39 36.00 40.41
C GLU A 17 5.44 36.61 39.01
N ALA A 18 5.14 35.82 37.99
CA ALA A 18 4.76 36.32 36.68
C ALA A 18 3.42 35.69 36.31
N HIS A 19 2.35 36.43 36.60
CA HIS A 19 1.05 36.24 35.96
C HIS A 19 1.24 36.36 34.44
N ILE A 20 1.04 35.27 33.70
CA ILE A 20 0.89 35.30 32.25
C ILE A 20 -0.58 35.02 31.93
N PRO A 21 -1.37 36.01 31.50
CA PRO A 21 -2.71 35.77 30.97
C PRO A 21 -2.57 35.20 29.56
N GLY A 22 -3.12 34.00 29.34
CA GLY A 22 -3.03 33.31 28.05
C GLY A 22 -4.32 32.56 27.72
N THR A 23 -5.03 33.09 26.75
CA THR A 23 -6.13 32.57 25.91
C THR A 23 -6.11 31.06 25.65
N PRO A 24 -7.29 30.46 25.36
CA PRO A 24 -7.57 29.04 25.58
C PRO A 24 -6.60 28.15 24.80
N SER A 25 -5.92 27.28 25.54
CA SER A 25 -5.17 26.15 24.99
C SER A 25 -6.05 25.40 23.99
N ALA A 26 -5.43 24.94 22.91
CA ALA A 26 -5.95 23.93 21.99
C ALA A 26 -6.87 22.94 22.73
N GLY A 27 -8.05 22.71 22.16
CA GLY A 27 -9.20 22.09 22.80
C GLY A 27 -8.88 20.82 23.61
N ASP A 28 -9.68 20.62 24.65
CA ASP A 28 -9.57 19.48 25.57
C ASP A 28 -9.47 18.15 24.81
N LEU A 29 -8.32 17.49 24.94
CA LEU A 29 -7.94 16.20 24.31
C LEU A 29 -8.98 15.08 24.55
N ARG A 30 -9.86 15.26 25.54
CA ARG A 30 -10.91 14.33 25.96
C ARG A 30 -12.18 14.40 25.11
N GLY A 31 -12.39 15.45 24.32
CA GLY A 31 -13.55 15.54 23.42
C GLY A 31 -13.50 14.58 22.22
N TYR A 32 -12.32 14.02 21.93
CA TYR A 32 -12.08 13.11 20.80
C TYR A 32 -12.09 11.63 21.18
N MET A 33 -11.96 11.30 22.47
CA MET A 33 -12.10 9.94 22.97
C MET A 33 -13.54 9.82 23.49
N ILE A 34 -14.34 9.01 22.80
CA ILE A 34 -15.75 8.69 23.10
C ILE A 34 -15.98 8.55 24.61
N ASP A 35 -17.15 9.03 25.08
CA ASP A 35 -17.69 9.09 26.46
C ASP A 35 -17.38 7.87 27.36
N SER A 36 -16.11 7.58 27.59
CA SER A 36 -15.65 6.54 28.49
C SER A 36 -15.77 7.05 29.92
N PRO A 37 -16.21 6.21 30.87
CA PRO A 37 -16.57 6.67 32.21
C PRO A 37 -15.37 7.29 32.92
N ARG A 38 -15.61 8.48 33.50
CA ARG A 38 -14.71 9.32 34.30
C ARG A 38 -14.20 8.62 35.57
N VAL A 39 -13.38 7.58 35.45
CA VAL A 39 -12.67 7.03 36.60
C VAL A 39 -11.35 7.77 36.78
N GLY A 40 -11.40 8.90 37.51
CA GLY A 40 -10.25 9.50 38.20
C GLY A 40 -9.28 10.33 37.35
N ASP A 41 -9.79 11.37 36.68
CA ASP A 41 -9.09 12.22 35.68
C ASP A 41 -7.74 12.87 36.10
N SER A 42 -7.47 13.06 37.39
CA SER A 42 -6.14 13.46 37.88
C SER A 42 -5.49 12.41 38.79
N ALA A 43 -6.29 11.48 39.31
CA ALA A 43 -5.86 10.54 40.33
C ALA A 43 -4.80 9.57 39.81
N VAL A 44 -4.88 9.08 38.57
CA VAL A 44 -3.86 8.13 38.05
C VAL A 44 -2.51 8.80 37.83
N PRO A 45 -2.42 9.94 37.09
CA PRO A 45 -1.16 10.66 36.98
C PRO A 45 -0.65 11.19 38.33
N GLU A 46 -1.53 11.69 39.21
CA GLU A 46 -1.13 12.16 40.54
C GLU A 46 -0.67 11.00 41.44
N MET A 47 -1.30 9.84 41.38
CA MET A 47 -0.89 8.64 42.12
C MET A 47 0.48 8.16 41.62
N LEU A 48 0.66 8.06 40.30
CA LEU A 48 1.94 7.73 39.69
C LEU A 48 3.02 8.74 40.11
N LEU A 49 2.72 10.04 40.05
CA LEU A 49 3.66 11.09 40.47
C LEU A 49 3.99 11.03 41.96
N LYS A 50 3.01 10.69 42.83
CA LYS A 50 3.23 10.45 44.26
C LYS A 50 4.11 9.22 44.50
N VAL A 51 3.87 8.12 43.78
CA VAL A 51 4.70 6.90 43.86
C VAL A 51 6.12 7.16 43.35
N LEU A 52 6.28 8.01 42.34
CA LEU A 52 7.58 8.40 41.77
C LEU A 52 8.26 9.55 42.53
N GLU A 53 7.60 10.16 43.52
CA GLU A 53 8.11 11.30 44.28
C GLU A 53 9.43 11.02 45.03
N PRO A 54 9.63 9.85 45.68
CA PRO A 54 10.91 9.49 46.29
C PRO A 54 12.07 9.44 45.28
N TYR A 55 11.86 8.76 44.15
CA TYR A 55 12.83 8.66 43.05
C TYR A 55 13.17 10.01 42.41
N ARG A 56 12.21 10.96 42.41
CA ARG A 56 12.45 12.35 41.99
C ARG A 56 13.32 13.11 42.99
N LYS A 57 13.10 12.92 44.30
CA LYS A 57 13.89 13.59 45.36
C LYS A 57 15.35 13.12 45.38
N GLU A 58 15.60 11.89 44.95
CA GLU A 58 16.94 11.30 44.82
C GLU A 58 17.63 11.66 43.49
N GLY A 59 16.97 12.42 42.60
CA GLY A 59 17.55 12.87 41.33
C GLY A 59 17.63 11.80 40.23
N GLY A 60 16.94 10.67 40.39
CA GLY A 60 17.12 9.48 39.55
C GLY A 60 16.21 9.36 38.32
N LEU A 61 15.13 10.15 38.21
CA LEU A 61 14.06 9.85 37.24
C LEU A 61 14.33 10.40 35.83
N LEU A 62 14.79 11.65 35.71
CA LEU A 62 15.08 12.31 34.43
C LEU A 62 16.23 13.31 34.62
N ASP A 63 17.19 13.27 33.70
CA ASP A 63 18.29 14.24 33.60
C ASP A 63 17.75 15.67 33.33
N GLU A 64 18.33 16.67 34.00
CA GLU A 64 17.97 18.10 33.89
C GLU A 64 17.98 18.58 32.43
N ASP A 65 18.93 18.08 31.63
CA ASP A 65 18.99 18.42 30.20
C ASP A 65 17.80 17.85 29.42
N ARG A 66 17.31 16.65 29.78
CA ARG A 66 16.12 16.04 29.16
C ARG A 66 14.85 16.76 29.56
N VAL A 67 14.73 17.19 30.81
CA VAL A 67 13.60 18.00 31.29
C VAL A 67 13.54 19.33 30.53
N ARG A 68 14.68 20.00 30.38
CA ARG A 68 14.79 21.25 29.60
C ARG A 68 14.40 21.05 28.14
N LEU A 69 14.79 19.93 27.52
CA LEU A 69 14.40 19.59 26.15
C LEU A 69 12.89 19.33 26.04
N TYR A 70 12.30 18.57 26.97
CA TYR A 70 10.86 18.30 26.99
C TYR A 70 10.03 19.56 27.20
N ALA A 71 10.46 20.47 28.08
CA ALA A 71 9.77 21.75 28.33
C ALA A 71 9.63 22.60 27.06
N LYS A 72 10.59 22.52 26.12
CA LYS A 72 10.51 23.20 24.81
C LYS A 72 9.49 22.57 23.86
N ILE A 73 9.15 21.30 24.08
CA ILE A 73 8.32 20.48 23.17
C ILE A 73 6.90 20.31 23.69
N VAL A 74 6.66 20.39 25.01
CA VAL A 74 5.36 20.12 25.64
C VAL A 74 4.22 20.93 25.03
N LYS A 75 4.47 22.15 24.51
CA LYS A 75 3.43 22.99 23.88
C LYS A 75 3.21 22.72 22.39
N LYS A 76 4.00 21.85 21.76
CA LYS A 76 4.02 21.65 20.29
C LYS A 76 3.15 20.48 19.78
N GLY A 77 2.12 20.07 20.55
CA GLY A 77 1.18 19.00 20.18
C GLY A 77 1.57 17.60 20.68
N SER A 78 0.65 16.63 20.59
CA SER A 78 0.85 15.29 21.18
C SER A 78 1.87 14.45 20.42
N THR A 79 1.97 14.59 19.10
CA THR A 79 2.92 13.84 18.27
C THR A 79 4.36 14.00 18.73
N LEU A 80 4.82 15.24 18.96
CA LEU A 80 6.21 15.49 19.35
C LEU A 80 6.49 15.00 20.77
N ARG A 81 5.49 15.00 21.66
CA ARG A 81 5.62 14.42 23.00
C ARG A 81 5.79 12.91 22.92
N LEU A 82 5.02 12.23 22.06
CA LEU A 82 5.12 10.79 21.84
C LEU A 82 6.44 10.40 21.19
N ALA A 83 6.85 11.13 20.14
CA ALA A 83 8.14 10.91 19.50
C ALA A 83 9.32 11.10 20.47
N PHE A 84 9.25 12.11 21.35
CA PHE A 84 10.26 12.35 22.38
C PHE A 84 10.28 11.24 23.43
N ALA A 85 9.11 10.78 23.90
CA ALA A 85 9.02 9.67 24.84
C ALA A 85 9.59 8.37 24.24
N ALA A 86 9.21 8.06 23.00
CA ALA A 86 9.72 6.91 22.26
C ALA A 86 11.24 6.97 22.04
N ALA A 87 11.79 8.15 21.73
CA ALA A 87 13.23 8.31 21.53
C ALA A 87 14.06 8.08 22.81
N ILE A 88 13.46 8.23 24.00
CA ILE A 88 14.14 8.08 25.28
C ILE A 88 13.90 6.71 25.90
N PHE A 89 12.67 6.22 25.83
CA PHE A 89 12.22 5.04 26.56
C PHE A 89 11.78 3.87 25.67
N GLY A 90 11.48 4.16 24.40
CA GLY A 90 10.98 3.19 23.44
C GLY A 90 12.01 2.86 22.36
N GLU A 91 11.51 2.62 21.15
CA GLU A 91 12.33 2.24 20.01
C GLU A 91 12.55 3.40 19.03
N SER A 92 13.66 3.36 18.28
CA SER A 92 13.93 4.34 17.23
C SER A 92 12.87 4.33 16.13
N MET A 93 12.32 3.15 15.81
CA MET A 93 11.24 2.97 14.82
C MET A 93 9.92 3.58 15.30
N GLU A 94 9.62 3.47 16.59
CA GLU A 94 8.48 4.13 17.21
C GLU A 94 8.60 5.66 17.11
N ALA A 95 9.77 6.21 17.46
CA ALA A 95 10.01 7.65 17.37
C ALA A 95 9.86 8.17 15.93
N LEU A 96 10.39 7.42 14.96
CA LEU A 96 10.24 7.72 13.53
C LEU A 96 8.77 7.67 13.10
N PHE A 97 8.03 6.64 13.53
CA PHE A 97 6.60 6.51 13.23
C PHE A 97 5.83 7.75 13.68
N TRP A 98 5.98 8.16 14.95
CA TRP A 98 5.29 9.34 15.47
C TRP A 98 5.65 10.60 14.68
N LEU A 99 6.92 10.81 14.33
CA LEU A 99 7.34 11.99 13.55
C LEU A 99 6.75 12.02 12.12
N GLN A 100 6.55 10.87 11.48
CA GLN A 100 6.05 10.79 10.10
C GLN A 100 4.52 10.77 10.02
N LEU A 101 3.83 10.31 11.06
CA LEU A 101 2.37 10.13 11.06
C LEU A 101 1.60 11.40 10.64
N PRO A 102 1.85 12.61 11.20
CA PRO A 102 1.14 13.81 10.76
C PRO A 102 1.39 14.17 9.29
N ARG A 103 2.60 13.90 8.77
CA ARG A 103 2.95 14.20 7.37
C ARG A 103 2.19 13.28 6.43
N ALA A 104 2.13 11.99 6.76
CA ALA A 104 1.38 11.00 6.01
C ALA A 104 -0.13 11.30 6.02
N LEU A 105 -0.68 11.66 7.18
CA LEU A 105 -2.08 12.03 7.32
C LEU A 105 -2.43 13.31 6.54
N ASN A 106 -1.61 14.36 6.64
CA ASN A 106 -1.81 15.57 5.85
C ASN A 106 -1.77 15.28 4.34
N HIS A 107 -0.86 14.41 3.88
CA HIS A 107 -0.83 13.98 2.48
C HIS A 107 -2.10 13.24 2.07
N LEU A 108 -2.58 12.31 2.91
CA LEU A 108 -3.82 11.57 2.69
C LEU A 108 -5.04 12.50 2.61
N MET A 109 -5.15 13.44 3.55
CA MET A 109 -6.25 14.41 3.59
C MET A 109 -6.25 15.33 2.38
N ASN A 110 -5.09 15.87 1.99
CA ASN A 110 -4.95 16.66 0.76
C ASN A 110 -5.41 15.88 -0.48
N LYS A 111 -5.08 14.58 -0.55
CA LYS A 111 -5.51 13.71 -1.65
C LYS A 111 -7.03 13.48 -1.64
N LEU A 112 -7.66 13.38 -0.47
CA LEU A 112 -9.12 13.26 -0.33
C LEU A 112 -9.84 14.54 -0.77
N VAL A 113 -9.34 15.71 -0.37
CA VAL A 113 -9.87 17.03 -0.78
C VAL A 113 -9.74 17.22 -2.29
N ASN A 114 -8.57 16.92 -2.87
CA ASN A 114 -8.37 17.03 -4.32
C ASN A 114 -9.27 16.07 -5.11
N LYS A 115 -9.51 14.87 -4.60
CA LYS A 115 -10.43 13.89 -5.21
C LYS A 115 -11.90 14.31 -5.10
N SER A 116 -12.29 15.04 -4.04
CA SER A 116 -13.66 15.54 -3.87
C SER A 116 -13.95 16.78 -4.71
N ALA A 117 -12.94 17.65 -4.92
CA ALA A 117 -13.01 18.80 -5.82
C ALA A 117 -13.17 18.40 -7.30
N GLN A 118 -12.54 17.29 -7.72
CA GLN A 118 -12.71 16.72 -9.07
C GLN A 118 -14.07 16.03 -9.31
N LYS A 119 -14.97 16.01 -8.30
CA LYS A 119 -16.31 15.41 -8.37
C LYS A 119 -17.46 16.43 -8.56
N GLY A 120 -17.19 17.69 -8.89
CA GLY A 120 -18.17 18.66 -9.45
C GLY A 120 -18.60 18.24 -10.87
N PRO A 121 -19.74 18.76 -11.42
CA PRO A 121 -20.49 18.09 -12.48
C PRO A 121 -19.56 17.71 -13.62
N ARG A 122 -19.33 16.40 -13.74
CA ARG A 122 -18.83 15.81 -14.97
C ARG A 122 -19.87 16.13 -16.03
N THR A 123 -19.72 17.27 -16.71
CA THR A 123 -19.88 17.22 -18.16
C THR A 123 -18.96 16.10 -18.59
N ALA A 124 -19.58 15.02 -19.07
CA ALA A 124 -18.91 13.84 -19.54
C ALA A 124 -17.86 14.25 -20.57
N HIS A 125 -16.63 14.43 -20.11
CA HIS A 125 -15.45 14.35 -20.93
C HIS A 125 -14.50 13.41 -20.21
N ALA A 126 -14.88 12.12 -20.25
CA ALA A 126 -13.89 11.16 -20.72
C ALA A 126 -13.30 11.72 -22.04
N PRO A 127 -12.06 11.41 -22.42
CA PRO A 127 -11.89 11.17 -23.83
C PRO A 127 -12.82 9.99 -24.12
N GLU A 128 -14.07 10.26 -24.49
CA GLU A 128 -14.76 9.40 -25.42
C GLU A 128 -13.80 9.35 -26.60
N ILE A 129 -12.93 8.34 -26.58
CA ILE A 129 -12.47 7.73 -27.81
C ILE A 129 -13.77 7.37 -28.46
N ASP A 130 -14.13 8.21 -29.40
CA ASP A 130 -15.37 8.22 -30.15
C ASP A 130 -15.53 6.83 -30.79
N GLU A 131 -16.19 5.92 -30.06
CA GLU A 131 -16.48 4.57 -30.55
C GLU A 131 -17.40 4.63 -31.77
N ALA A 132 -18.07 5.76 -32.01
CA ALA A 132 -18.86 6.00 -33.22
C ALA A 132 -18.02 6.48 -34.42
N SER A 133 -16.84 7.10 -34.22
CA SER A 133 -15.90 7.42 -35.33
C SER A 133 -14.74 6.44 -35.50
N MET A 134 -14.51 5.53 -34.55
CA MET A 134 -13.67 4.34 -34.80
C MET A 134 -14.45 3.20 -35.47
N LEU A 135 -15.78 3.11 -35.29
CA LEU A 135 -16.61 2.09 -35.95
C LEU A 135 -17.14 2.49 -37.34
N SER A 136 -16.83 3.70 -37.83
CA SER A 136 -17.10 4.07 -39.22
C SER A 136 -15.94 3.80 -40.19
N ARG A 137 -14.88 3.10 -39.76
CA ARG A 137 -13.78 2.65 -40.65
C ARG A 137 -13.62 1.13 -40.80
N ILE A 138 -14.47 0.31 -40.19
CA ILE A 138 -14.38 -1.17 -40.31
C ILE A 138 -15.71 -1.81 -40.74
N SER A 139 -16.51 -1.10 -41.54
CA SER A 139 -17.62 -1.70 -42.28
C SER A 139 -17.60 -1.26 -43.73
N SER A 140 -16.62 -1.75 -44.48
CA SER A 140 -16.78 -1.93 -45.92
C SER A 140 -16.73 -3.43 -46.21
N LYS A 141 -17.92 -4.04 -46.05
CA LYS A 141 -18.43 -5.16 -46.82
C LYS A 141 -17.48 -5.60 -47.95
N GLY A 142 -16.64 -6.59 -47.65
CA GLY A 142 -15.86 -7.33 -48.64
C GLY A 142 -16.80 -8.16 -49.49
N LYS A 143 -17.49 -7.50 -50.42
CA LYS A 143 -18.12 -8.12 -51.57
C LYS A 143 -17.04 -8.25 -52.64
N SER A 144 -16.75 -9.49 -52.97
CA SER A 144 -16.00 -9.93 -54.13
C SER A 144 -16.42 -9.20 -55.42
N VAL A 145 -15.46 -8.52 -56.06
CA VAL A 145 -15.37 -8.29 -57.51
C VAL A 145 -13.87 -8.19 -57.86
N PRO A 146 -13.42 -8.73 -59.01
CA PRO A 146 -12.02 -9.02 -59.26
C PRO A 146 -11.29 -7.89 -59.98
N GLY A 147 -9.99 -7.78 -59.68
CA GLY A 147 -9.02 -7.14 -60.55
C GLY A 147 -8.64 -5.72 -60.17
N GLU A 148 -7.49 -5.57 -59.50
CA GLU A 148 -6.49 -4.60 -59.93
C GLU A 148 -5.11 -5.00 -59.40
N LYS A 149 -4.20 -5.19 -60.36
CA LYS A 149 -2.85 -5.70 -60.16
C LYS A 149 -1.98 -4.57 -59.58
N SER A 150 -1.53 -4.69 -58.34
CA SER A 150 -0.40 -3.90 -57.87
C SER A 150 0.87 -4.38 -58.59
N ILE A 151 1.37 -3.50 -59.45
CA ILE A 151 2.62 -3.62 -60.17
C ILE A 151 3.69 -3.03 -59.26
N LEU A 152 4.54 -3.89 -58.66
CA LEU A 152 5.98 -3.68 -58.55
C LEU A 152 6.66 -4.91 -57.90
N GLY A 153 7.71 -5.42 -58.54
CA GLY A 153 8.58 -6.51 -58.04
C GLY A 153 8.38 -7.87 -58.72
N ASN A 154 8.21 -7.88 -60.04
CA ASN A 154 7.52 -8.97 -60.72
C ASN A 154 8.34 -9.70 -61.80
N GLY A 155 9.57 -10.08 -61.45
CA GLY A 155 10.49 -10.79 -62.35
C GLY A 155 10.95 -12.11 -61.77
N GLN A 156 10.21 -13.20 -62.09
CA GLN A 156 10.66 -14.57 -62.37
C GLN A 156 9.84 -15.73 -61.78
N LEU A 157 8.99 -15.54 -60.76
CA LEU A 157 8.27 -16.67 -60.14
C LEU A 157 6.79 -16.36 -59.88
N LYS A 158 6.02 -16.07 -60.94
CA LYS A 158 4.57 -15.77 -60.82
C LYS A 158 3.63 -16.95 -61.09
N LEU A 159 4.15 -18.09 -61.52
CA LEU A 159 3.37 -19.28 -61.85
C LEU A 159 3.95 -20.46 -61.09
N MET A 160 3.28 -20.85 -60.00
CA MET A 160 3.55 -22.13 -59.33
C MET A 160 3.14 -23.26 -60.29
N ALA A 161 3.98 -24.30 -60.40
CA ALA A 161 3.68 -25.47 -61.22
C ALA A 161 2.65 -26.43 -60.60
N PHE A 162 2.18 -26.12 -59.39
CA PHE A 162 1.25 -26.91 -58.58
C PHE A 162 0.25 -25.96 -57.90
N GLU A 163 -0.89 -26.50 -57.50
CA GLU A 163 -1.88 -25.73 -56.73
C GLU A 163 -1.35 -25.48 -55.31
N GLN A 164 -1.45 -24.24 -54.83
CA GLN A 164 -1.04 -23.87 -53.47
C GLN A 164 -1.81 -24.68 -52.41
N GLN A 165 -3.03 -25.10 -52.72
CA GLN A 165 -3.88 -25.92 -51.87
C GLN A 165 -3.27 -27.32 -51.62
N GLU A 166 -2.73 -27.98 -52.65
CA GLU A 166 -2.11 -29.30 -52.50
C GLU A 166 -0.86 -29.26 -51.60
N LEU A 167 -0.06 -28.19 -51.67
CA LEU A 167 1.05 -27.99 -50.74
C LEU A 167 0.59 -27.80 -49.30
N TRP A 168 -0.49 -27.03 -49.11
CA TRP A 168 -1.05 -26.77 -47.79
C TRP A 168 -1.64 -28.05 -47.17
N GLU A 169 -2.33 -28.86 -47.95
CA GLU A 169 -2.86 -30.16 -47.53
C GLU A 169 -1.74 -31.12 -47.13
N ARG A 170 -0.69 -31.26 -47.96
CA ARG A 170 0.48 -32.06 -47.60
C ARG A 170 1.18 -31.56 -46.34
N ALA A 171 1.28 -30.24 -46.16
CA ALA A 171 1.87 -29.67 -44.95
C ALA A 171 1.03 -29.99 -43.70
N ASN A 172 -0.30 -29.96 -43.80
CA ASN A 172 -1.19 -30.37 -42.71
C ASN A 172 -1.11 -31.86 -42.39
N GLU A 173 -0.95 -32.73 -43.39
CA GLU A 173 -0.75 -34.16 -43.16
C GLU A 173 0.51 -34.43 -42.33
N ARG A 174 1.61 -33.71 -42.59
CA ARG A 174 2.86 -33.84 -41.82
C ARG A 174 2.69 -33.50 -40.34
N ILE A 175 1.84 -32.53 -40.00
CA ILE A 175 1.54 -32.19 -38.60
C ILE A 175 0.98 -33.42 -37.87
N SER A 176 0.08 -34.16 -38.51
CA SER A 176 -0.54 -35.38 -37.92
C SER A 176 0.46 -36.52 -37.69
N TRP A 177 1.58 -36.54 -38.41
CA TRP A 177 2.62 -37.56 -38.22
C TRP A 177 3.38 -37.31 -36.92
N HIS A 178 3.67 -36.05 -36.61
CA HIS A 178 4.34 -35.66 -35.37
C HIS A 178 3.43 -35.74 -34.14
N GLU A 179 2.11 -35.72 -34.30
CA GLU A 179 1.15 -35.95 -33.20
C GLU A 179 1.25 -37.33 -32.57
N LYS A 180 1.65 -38.35 -33.36
CA LYS A 180 1.74 -39.74 -32.93
C LYS A 180 3.08 -40.09 -32.30
N LEU A 181 4.04 -39.16 -32.32
CA LEU A 181 5.41 -39.38 -31.87
C LEU A 181 5.63 -38.67 -30.52
N GLU A 182 6.03 -39.43 -29.52
CA GLU A 182 6.37 -38.90 -28.19
C GLU A 182 7.87 -38.54 -28.15
N GLY A 183 8.19 -37.33 -27.67
CA GLY A 183 9.57 -36.86 -27.53
C GLY A 183 9.71 -35.34 -27.66
N GLU A 184 10.74 -34.76 -27.05
CA GLU A 184 10.97 -33.32 -27.13
C GLU A 184 11.34 -32.85 -28.54
N GLU A 185 12.03 -33.69 -29.33
CA GLU A 185 12.35 -33.40 -30.74
C GLU A 185 11.11 -33.44 -31.65
N SER A 186 10.15 -34.34 -31.41
CA SER A 186 8.91 -34.40 -32.18
C SER A 186 8.04 -33.16 -31.93
N ILE A 187 8.05 -32.63 -30.70
CA ILE A 187 7.44 -31.35 -30.35
C ILE A 187 8.09 -30.21 -31.15
N GLN A 188 9.43 -30.13 -31.23
CA GLN A 188 10.11 -29.09 -32.01
C GLN A 188 9.76 -29.17 -33.51
N ASN A 189 9.73 -30.37 -34.08
CA ASN A 189 9.37 -30.58 -35.49
C ASN A 189 7.89 -30.21 -35.74
N ARG A 190 6.99 -30.55 -34.82
CA ARG A 190 5.58 -30.15 -34.90
C ARG A 190 5.40 -28.63 -34.85
N VAL A 191 6.14 -27.94 -33.98
CA VAL A 191 6.15 -26.46 -33.94
C VAL A 191 6.64 -25.88 -35.27
N HIS A 192 7.70 -26.45 -35.85
CA HIS A 192 8.21 -26.01 -37.14
C HIS A 192 7.17 -26.13 -38.25
N GLU A 193 6.47 -27.26 -38.32
CA GLU A 193 5.40 -27.48 -39.30
C GLU A 193 4.22 -26.52 -39.08
N LEU A 194 3.78 -26.32 -37.84
CA LEU A 194 2.70 -25.39 -37.51
C LEU A 194 3.02 -23.93 -37.89
N VAL A 195 4.25 -23.48 -37.62
CA VAL A 195 4.72 -22.15 -38.02
C VAL A 195 4.79 -22.04 -39.54
N SER A 196 5.23 -23.09 -40.23
CA SER A 196 5.34 -23.12 -41.70
C SER A 196 3.96 -23.06 -42.38
N VAL A 197 2.94 -23.67 -41.78
CA VAL A 197 1.54 -23.62 -42.23
C VAL A 197 0.88 -22.26 -41.90
N GLY A 198 1.47 -21.48 -41.00
CA GLY A 198 0.94 -20.19 -40.55
C GLY A 198 -0.04 -20.29 -39.37
N ASN A 199 -0.21 -21.49 -38.78
CA ASN A 199 -1.04 -21.68 -37.60
C ASN A 199 -0.25 -21.39 -36.31
N LEU A 200 -0.02 -20.10 -36.07
CA LEU A 200 0.81 -19.63 -34.96
C LEU A 200 0.14 -19.85 -33.59
N GLU A 201 -1.18 -19.82 -33.50
CA GLU A 201 -1.92 -20.04 -32.24
C GLU A 201 -1.74 -21.45 -31.70
N ALA A 202 -1.83 -22.45 -32.58
CA ALA A 202 -1.58 -23.85 -32.23
C ALA A 202 -0.10 -24.07 -31.85
N ALA A 203 0.83 -23.41 -32.56
CA ALA A 203 2.25 -23.47 -32.23
C ALA A 203 2.55 -22.91 -30.83
N VAL A 204 1.97 -21.74 -30.50
CA VAL A 204 2.10 -21.12 -29.17
C VAL A 204 1.52 -22.04 -28.08
N SER A 205 0.32 -22.59 -28.30
CA SER A 205 -0.33 -23.49 -27.33
C SER A 205 0.53 -24.72 -27.02
N LEU A 206 1.12 -25.32 -28.06
CA LEU A 206 2.01 -26.47 -27.90
C LEU A 206 3.29 -26.11 -27.17
N LEU A 207 3.91 -24.96 -27.48
CA LEU A 207 5.11 -24.49 -26.77
C LEU A 207 4.81 -24.21 -25.29
N LEU A 208 3.67 -23.62 -24.96
CA LEU A 208 3.25 -23.35 -23.57
C LEU A 208 2.92 -24.61 -22.77
N SER A 209 2.56 -25.72 -23.43
CA SER A 209 2.36 -27.02 -22.78
C SER A 209 3.64 -27.74 -22.36
N THR A 210 4.81 -27.19 -22.72
CA THR A 210 6.11 -27.75 -22.32
C THR A 210 6.25 -27.72 -20.80
N SER A 211 6.68 -28.82 -20.18
CA SER A 211 6.87 -28.89 -18.73
C SER A 211 7.99 -27.93 -18.26
N PRO A 212 7.85 -27.33 -17.07
CA PRO A 212 8.85 -26.41 -16.54
C PRO A 212 10.18 -27.10 -16.24
N GLU A 213 10.21 -28.42 -15.95
CA GLU A 213 11.44 -29.17 -15.67
C GLU A 213 12.24 -29.54 -16.91
N SER A 214 11.68 -29.34 -18.12
CA SER A 214 12.36 -29.68 -19.37
C SER A 214 13.51 -28.73 -19.70
N SER A 215 14.54 -29.26 -20.39
CA SER A 215 15.66 -28.46 -20.87
C SER A 215 15.24 -27.41 -21.93
N TYR A 216 14.20 -27.71 -22.69
CA TYR A 216 13.68 -26.83 -23.75
C TYR A 216 12.69 -25.77 -23.24
N PHE A 217 12.27 -25.80 -21.98
CA PHE A 217 11.26 -24.87 -21.44
C PHE A 217 11.58 -23.41 -21.76
N TYR A 218 12.82 -22.96 -21.51
CA TYR A 218 13.21 -21.56 -21.71
C TYR A 218 13.20 -21.17 -23.19
N ALA A 219 13.75 -22.02 -24.06
CA ALA A 219 13.75 -21.78 -25.50
C ALA A 219 12.31 -21.76 -26.06
N ASN A 220 11.47 -22.68 -25.59
CA ASN A 220 10.06 -22.76 -26.00
C ASN A 220 9.25 -21.57 -25.49
N ALA A 221 9.47 -21.13 -24.26
CA ALA A 221 8.84 -19.96 -23.68
C ALA A 221 9.17 -18.69 -24.47
N LEU A 222 10.45 -18.46 -24.80
CA LEU A 222 10.85 -17.30 -25.62
C LEU A 222 10.21 -17.34 -27.02
N ARG A 223 10.18 -18.51 -27.66
CA ARG A 223 9.53 -18.69 -28.96
C ARG A 223 8.02 -18.46 -28.85
N ALA A 224 7.35 -18.95 -27.80
CA ALA A 224 5.93 -18.74 -27.58
C ALA A 224 5.59 -17.25 -27.41
N VAL A 225 6.38 -16.52 -26.63
CA VAL A 225 6.22 -15.06 -26.43
C VAL A 225 6.45 -14.30 -27.74
N ALA A 226 7.50 -14.64 -28.49
CA ALA A 226 7.77 -14.01 -29.79
C ALA A 226 6.66 -14.29 -30.81
N LEU A 227 6.24 -15.55 -30.97
CA LEU A 227 5.18 -15.93 -31.91
C LEU A 227 3.82 -15.32 -31.52
N SER A 228 3.47 -15.29 -30.23
CA SER A 228 2.21 -14.69 -29.77
C SER A 228 2.12 -13.20 -30.07
N SER A 229 3.24 -12.46 -29.97
CA SER A 229 3.29 -11.04 -30.34
C SER A 229 2.93 -10.76 -31.81
N ALA A 230 3.17 -11.72 -32.70
CA ALA A 230 2.82 -11.60 -34.12
C ALA A 230 1.34 -11.89 -34.40
N VAL A 231 0.66 -12.59 -33.49
CA VAL A 231 -0.76 -12.97 -33.64
C VAL A 231 -1.67 -11.88 -33.07
N SER A 232 -1.53 -11.58 -31.77
CA SER A 232 -2.38 -10.59 -31.10
C SER A 232 -1.80 -10.17 -29.75
N SER A 233 -2.17 -8.96 -29.29
CA SER A 233 -1.80 -8.47 -27.96
C SER A 233 -2.41 -9.32 -26.84
N SER A 234 -3.64 -9.81 -27.02
CA SER A 234 -4.33 -10.65 -26.04
C SER A 234 -3.66 -12.02 -25.86
N LEU A 235 -3.20 -12.65 -26.96
CA LEU A 235 -2.45 -13.90 -26.89
C LEU A 235 -1.07 -13.69 -26.25
N LEU A 236 -0.40 -12.57 -26.56
CA LEU A 236 0.87 -12.21 -25.93
C LEU A 236 0.71 -12.04 -24.42
N GLU A 237 -0.33 -11.34 -23.97
CA GLU A 237 -0.64 -11.20 -22.54
C GLU A 237 -0.82 -12.56 -21.86
N LEU A 238 -1.59 -13.45 -22.47
CA LEU A 238 -1.85 -14.78 -21.90
C LEU A 238 -0.59 -15.65 -21.89
N ALA A 239 0.19 -15.65 -22.98
CA ALA A 239 1.42 -16.40 -23.08
C ALA A 239 2.44 -15.94 -22.03
N VAL A 240 2.64 -14.63 -21.89
CA VAL A 240 3.57 -14.06 -20.89
C VAL A 240 3.16 -14.41 -19.47
N LYS A 241 1.86 -14.39 -19.14
CA LYS A 241 1.38 -14.81 -17.82
C LYS A 241 1.71 -16.26 -17.50
N VAL A 242 1.42 -17.17 -18.43
CA VAL A 242 1.68 -18.60 -18.26
C VAL A 242 3.18 -18.85 -18.12
N VAL A 243 3.99 -18.21 -18.98
CA VAL A 243 5.46 -18.29 -18.92
C VAL A 243 5.99 -17.76 -17.60
N ALA A 244 5.55 -16.58 -17.15
CA ALA A 244 6.00 -15.97 -15.91
C ALA A 244 5.63 -16.83 -14.70
N ALA A 245 4.39 -17.35 -14.64
CA ALA A 245 3.95 -18.24 -13.57
C ALA A 245 4.80 -19.54 -13.50
N ASN A 246 5.14 -20.11 -14.65
CA ASN A 246 6.01 -21.29 -14.72
C ASN A 246 7.48 -20.96 -14.34
N MET A 247 7.97 -19.75 -14.66
CA MET A 247 9.32 -19.31 -14.28
C MET A 247 9.49 -19.10 -12.77
N VAL A 248 8.43 -18.71 -12.06
CA VAL A 248 8.45 -18.59 -10.58
C VAL A 248 8.69 -19.94 -9.92
N ARG A 249 8.12 -21.03 -10.46
CA ARG A 249 8.28 -22.39 -9.91
C ARG A 249 9.70 -22.94 -10.04
N ASN A 250 10.49 -22.40 -10.96
CA ASN A 250 11.85 -22.86 -11.28
C ASN A 250 12.94 -21.91 -10.75
N ASP A 251 12.69 -21.20 -9.65
CA ASP A 251 13.63 -20.26 -9.01
C ASP A 251 14.17 -19.13 -9.92
N ARG A 252 13.46 -18.81 -11.01
CA ARG A 252 13.79 -17.70 -11.93
C ARG A 252 12.71 -16.63 -11.94
N SER A 253 12.23 -16.27 -10.74
CA SER A 253 11.18 -15.28 -10.49
C SER A 253 11.44 -13.91 -11.14
N MET A 254 12.70 -13.47 -11.19
CA MET A 254 13.07 -12.17 -11.77
C MET A 254 12.81 -12.08 -13.28
N SER A 255 13.13 -13.12 -14.04
CA SER A 255 12.88 -13.15 -15.49
C SER A 255 11.39 -13.12 -15.81
N GLY A 256 10.57 -13.84 -15.03
CA GLY A 256 9.11 -13.80 -15.16
C GLY A 256 8.54 -12.41 -14.85
N THR A 257 9.04 -11.77 -13.79
CA THR A 257 8.67 -10.40 -13.40
C THR A 257 8.97 -9.39 -14.52
N HIS A 258 10.15 -9.46 -15.13
CA HIS A 258 10.51 -8.56 -16.23
C HIS A 258 9.60 -8.72 -17.45
N LEU A 259 9.20 -9.96 -17.79
CA LEU A 259 8.25 -10.20 -18.88
C LEU A 259 6.87 -9.60 -18.56
N LEU A 260 6.38 -9.75 -17.33
CA LEU A 260 5.11 -9.15 -16.90
C LEU A 260 5.16 -7.62 -16.97
N CYS A 261 6.28 -7.01 -16.56
CA CYS A 261 6.49 -5.57 -16.68
C CYS A 261 6.51 -5.09 -18.14
N ALA A 262 7.09 -5.86 -19.06
CA ALA A 262 7.14 -5.52 -20.49
C ALA A 262 5.74 -5.47 -21.13
N VAL A 263 4.81 -6.28 -20.62
CA VAL A 263 3.41 -6.32 -21.07
C VAL A 263 2.52 -5.33 -20.28
N GLY A 264 3.06 -4.64 -19.28
CA GLY A 264 2.31 -3.69 -18.45
C GLY A 264 1.46 -4.34 -17.36
N ARG A 265 1.67 -5.63 -17.04
CA ARG A 265 0.97 -6.38 -15.98
C ARG A 265 1.65 -6.16 -14.62
N TYR A 266 1.78 -4.91 -14.19
CA TYR A 266 2.54 -4.54 -12.99
C TYR A 266 1.99 -5.14 -11.69
N GLN A 267 0.67 -5.34 -11.58
CA GLN A 267 0.06 -5.94 -10.39
C GLN A 267 0.50 -7.40 -10.19
N GLU A 268 0.54 -8.18 -11.27
CA GLU A 268 0.99 -9.58 -11.23
C GLU A 268 2.50 -9.66 -10.98
N ALA A 269 3.28 -8.74 -11.58
CA ALA A 269 4.71 -8.62 -11.32
C ALA A 269 5.00 -8.33 -9.84
N CYS A 270 4.25 -7.41 -9.22
CA CYS A 270 4.36 -7.14 -7.78
C CYS A 270 4.02 -8.37 -6.94
N SER A 271 2.95 -9.11 -7.28
CA SER A 271 2.60 -10.34 -6.55
C SER A 271 3.72 -11.37 -6.62
N GLN A 272 4.32 -11.58 -7.79
CA GLN A 272 5.43 -12.54 -7.93
C GLN A 272 6.67 -12.14 -7.13
N LEU A 273 7.00 -10.85 -7.10
CA LEU A 273 8.09 -10.35 -6.26
C LEU A 273 7.79 -10.56 -4.76
N GLN A 274 6.55 -10.34 -4.33
CA GLN A 274 6.12 -10.59 -2.95
C GLN A 274 6.17 -12.08 -2.59
N ASP A 275 5.72 -12.96 -3.49
CA ASP A 275 5.78 -14.42 -3.31
C ASP A 275 7.24 -14.92 -3.24
N ALA A 276 8.17 -14.25 -3.93
CA ALA A 276 9.60 -14.51 -3.87
C ALA A 276 10.32 -13.87 -2.66
N GLY A 277 9.61 -13.09 -1.81
CA GLY A 277 10.19 -12.39 -0.66
C GLY A 277 10.91 -11.07 -1.00
N CYS A 278 10.88 -10.62 -2.25
CA CYS A 278 11.48 -9.36 -2.71
C CYS A 278 10.55 -8.17 -2.46
N TRP A 279 10.20 -7.92 -1.19
CA TRP A 279 9.19 -6.93 -0.80
C TRP A 279 9.53 -5.49 -1.17
N THR A 280 10.81 -5.10 -1.03
CA THR A 280 11.29 -3.75 -1.36
C THR A 280 11.17 -3.48 -2.86
N ASP A 281 11.50 -4.48 -3.67
CA ASP A 281 11.46 -4.37 -5.13
C ASP A 281 10.01 -4.31 -5.61
N ALA A 282 9.11 -5.08 -4.99
CA ALA A 282 7.68 -4.98 -5.24
C ALA A 282 7.13 -3.58 -4.90
N ALA A 283 7.53 -3.01 -3.75
CA ALA A 283 7.08 -1.68 -3.34
C ALA A 283 7.60 -0.57 -4.26
N THR A 284 8.85 -0.67 -4.72
CA THR A 284 9.42 0.31 -5.67
C THR A 284 8.76 0.22 -7.04
N LEU A 285 8.54 -0.99 -7.57
CA LEU A 285 7.80 -1.20 -8.82
C LEU A 285 6.36 -0.68 -8.74
N ALA A 286 5.69 -0.94 -7.61
CA ALA A 286 4.34 -0.47 -7.38
C ALA A 286 4.28 1.06 -7.27
N ALA A 287 5.29 1.71 -6.67
CA ALA A 287 5.36 3.16 -6.56
C ALA A 287 5.54 3.87 -7.91
N THR A 288 6.23 3.24 -8.87
CA THR A 288 6.48 3.84 -10.19
C THR A 288 5.33 3.60 -11.18
N HIS A 289 4.67 2.43 -11.13
CA HIS A 289 3.71 2.03 -12.16
C HIS A 289 2.25 1.90 -11.67
N LEU A 290 2.02 1.60 -10.40
CA LEU A 290 0.66 1.47 -9.84
C LEU A 290 0.21 2.79 -9.20
N LYS A 291 -1.10 3.04 -9.21
CA LYS A 291 -1.69 4.25 -8.61
C LYS A 291 -2.90 3.89 -7.77
N GLY A 292 -3.10 4.66 -6.70
CA GLY A 292 -4.30 4.55 -5.88
C GLY A 292 -4.38 3.23 -5.11
N SER A 293 -5.48 2.50 -5.29
CA SER A 293 -5.80 1.28 -4.52
C SER A 293 -4.82 0.14 -4.76
N ASP A 294 -4.28 0.03 -5.97
CA ASP A 294 -3.43 -1.12 -6.29
C ASP A 294 -2.05 -0.99 -5.65
N TYR A 295 -1.51 0.24 -5.56
CA TYR A 295 -0.31 0.51 -4.77
C TYR A 295 -0.55 0.25 -3.27
N ALA A 296 -1.69 0.70 -2.74
CA ALA A 296 -2.05 0.49 -1.34
C ALA A 296 -2.13 -1.00 -0.98
N ARG A 297 -2.72 -1.84 -1.85
CA ARG A 297 -2.80 -3.29 -1.65
C ARG A 297 -1.43 -3.96 -1.57
N VAL A 298 -0.47 -3.54 -2.40
CA VAL A 298 0.90 -4.07 -2.35
C VAL A 298 1.55 -3.74 -1.00
N LEU A 299 1.39 -2.50 -0.52
CA LEU A 299 1.91 -2.10 0.79
C LEU A 299 1.20 -2.78 1.96
N GLN A 300 -0.13 -2.96 1.90
CA GLN A 300 -0.90 -3.69 2.92
C GLN A 300 -0.41 -5.13 3.08
N ARG A 301 -0.24 -5.85 1.96
CA ARG A 301 0.28 -7.22 1.98
C ARG A 301 1.69 -7.30 2.56
N TRP A 302 2.53 -6.28 2.30
CA TRP A 302 3.85 -6.20 2.92
C TRP A 302 3.74 -5.93 4.43
N ALA A 303 2.83 -5.04 4.86
CA ALA A 303 2.60 -4.75 6.27
C ALA A 303 2.15 -6.00 7.04
N GLU A 304 1.23 -6.78 6.49
CA GLU A 304 0.77 -8.07 7.06
C GLU A 304 1.92 -9.06 7.22
N HIS A 305 2.80 -9.16 6.21
CA HIS A 305 3.98 -10.01 6.31
C HIS A 305 4.94 -9.55 7.41
N VAL A 306 5.22 -8.24 7.50
CA VAL A 306 6.09 -7.69 8.55
C VAL A 306 5.49 -7.91 9.94
N LEU A 307 4.16 -7.81 10.08
CA LEU A 307 3.47 -8.03 11.35
C LEU A 307 3.55 -9.50 11.79
N HIS A 308 3.27 -10.45 10.89
CA HIS A 308 3.15 -11.87 11.24
C HIS A 308 4.45 -12.66 11.15
N ALA A 309 5.35 -12.33 10.22
CA ALA A 309 6.59 -13.07 10.00
C ALA A 309 7.79 -12.43 10.71
N GLU A 310 7.92 -11.10 10.66
CA GLU A 310 9.03 -10.39 11.29
C GLU A 310 8.72 -9.92 12.72
N HIS A 311 7.45 -9.93 13.13
CA HIS A 311 6.97 -9.45 14.42
C HIS A 311 7.37 -8.00 14.76
N ASN A 312 7.57 -7.16 13.73
CA ASN A 312 7.94 -5.75 13.91
C ASN A 312 6.71 -4.85 13.75
N ILE A 313 6.05 -4.54 14.87
CA ILE A 313 4.81 -3.78 14.88
C ILE A 313 4.98 -2.36 14.32
N TRP A 314 6.04 -1.66 14.68
CA TRP A 314 6.27 -0.27 14.24
C TRP A 314 6.50 -0.18 12.74
N ARG A 315 7.28 -1.12 12.17
CA ARG A 315 7.49 -1.18 10.73
C ARG A 315 6.19 -1.53 9.99
N ALA A 316 5.38 -2.45 10.52
CA ALA A 316 4.07 -2.76 9.96
C ALA A 316 3.13 -1.53 9.99
N LEU A 317 3.09 -0.79 11.11
CA LEU A 317 2.29 0.43 11.24
C LEU A 317 2.70 1.51 10.24
N ILE A 318 4.01 1.71 10.03
CA ILE A 318 4.51 2.65 9.02
C ILE A 318 4.00 2.27 7.63
N LEU A 319 4.01 0.97 7.28
CA LEU A 319 3.53 0.48 5.99
C LEU A 319 2.01 0.61 5.85
N TYR A 320 1.22 0.29 6.89
CA TYR A 320 -0.22 0.49 6.88
C TYR A 320 -0.61 1.97 6.72
N VAL A 321 0.03 2.87 7.46
CA VAL A 321 -0.20 4.32 7.33
C VAL A 321 0.22 4.83 5.96
N ALA A 322 1.33 4.35 5.40
CA ALA A 322 1.76 4.69 4.04
C ALA A 322 0.76 4.21 2.97
N ALA A 323 0.11 3.06 3.19
CA ALA A 323 -0.97 2.56 2.35
C ALA A 323 -2.29 3.35 2.51
N GLY A 324 -2.43 4.15 3.57
CA GLY A 324 -3.68 4.80 3.98
C GLY A 324 -4.67 3.86 4.70
N ALA A 325 -4.17 2.71 5.16
CA ALA A 325 -4.89 1.62 5.80
C ALA A 325 -4.92 1.81 7.34
N LEU A 326 -5.61 2.86 7.79
CA LEU A 326 -5.60 3.25 9.21
C LEU A 326 -6.36 2.26 10.11
N GLN A 327 -7.37 1.57 9.58
CA GLN A 327 -8.14 0.56 10.30
C GLN A 327 -7.29 -0.68 10.58
N GLU A 328 -6.53 -1.13 9.59
CA GLU A 328 -5.64 -2.27 9.70
C GLU A 328 -4.49 -2.00 10.67
N ALA A 329 -3.98 -0.76 10.70
CA ALA A 329 -3.04 -0.30 11.73
C ALA A 329 -3.64 -0.40 13.14
N LEU A 330 -4.89 0.04 13.32
CA LEU A 330 -5.59 -0.03 14.60
C LEU A 330 -5.86 -1.48 15.02
N ALA A 331 -6.27 -2.33 14.08
CA ALA A 331 -6.48 -3.75 14.30
C ALA A 331 -5.18 -4.46 14.73
N ALA A 332 -4.04 -4.12 14.11
CA ALA A 332 -2.74 -4.65 14.49
C ALA A 332 -2.37 -4.29 15.94
N LEU A 333 -2.60 -3.03 16.37
CA LEU A 333 -2.37 -2.59 17.75
C LEU A 333 -3.25 -3.35 18.75
N ARG A 334 -4.51 -3.60 18.40
CA ARG A 334 -5.45 -4.38 19.23
C ARG A 334 -5.02 -5.83 19.37
N GLN A 335 -4.64 -6.47 18.27
CA GLN A 335 -4.15 -7.85 18.28
C GLN A 335 -2.89 -7.99 19.14
N ALA A 336 -2.02 -6.98 19.14
CA ALA A 336 -0.85 -6.90 19.99
C ALA A 336 -1.13 -6.50 21.44
N GLN A 337 -2.39 -6.24 21.82
CA GLN A 337 -2.81 -5.81 23.16
C GLN A 337 -2.15 -4.50 23.64
N LEU A 338 -1.72 -3.62 22.73
CA LEU A 338 -1.12 -2.33 23.04
C LEU A 338 -2.20 -1.24 23.18
N ALA A 339 -2.91 -1.27 24.31
CA ALA A 339 -4.05 -0.39 24.60
C ALA A 339 -3.68 1.11 24.57
N ASP A 340 -2.54 1.42 25.16
CA ASP A 340 -1.97 2.75 25.27
C ASP A 340 -1.57 3.29 23.90
N THR A 341 -0.82 2.51 23.12
CA THR A 341 -0.41 2.90 21.76
C THR A 341 -1.60 3.08 20.84
N ALA A 342 -2.62 2.23 20.92
CA ALA A 342 -3.86 2.37 20.15
C ALA A 342 -4.59 3.68 20.48
N ALA A 343 -4.71 4.02 21.77
CA ALA A 343 -5.32 5.28 22.19
C ALA A 343 -4.49 6.50 21.73
N MET A 344 -3.16 6.44 21.84
CA MET A 344 -2.27 7.50 21.37
C MET A 344 -2.30 7.66 19.84
N PHE A 345 -2.43 6.56 19.10
CA PHE A 345 -2.57 6.59 17.64
C PHE A 345 -3.85 7.31 17.22
N LEU A 346 -4.99 6.97 17.83
CA LEU A 346 -6.26 7.66 17.59
C LEU A 346 -6.17 9.15 17.93
N LEU A 347 -5.56 9.48 19.07
CA LEU A 347 -5.38 10.86 19.51
C LEU A 347 -4.62 11.68 18.48
N VAL A 348 -3.48 11.18 18.00
CA VAL A 348 -2.67 11.89 16.99
C VAL A 348 -3.42 12.01 15.67
N CYS A 349 -4.14 10.97 15.26
CA CYS A 349 -4.98 11.03 14.05
C CYS A 349 -6.06 12.13 14.15
N HIS A 350 -6.75 12.24 15.28
CA HIS A 350 -7.77 13.27 15.49
C HIS A 350 -7.19 14.68 15.65
N GLU A 351 -6.09 14.83 16.39
CA GLU A 351 -5.42 16.13 16.57
C GLU A 351 -4.93 16.69 15.22
N THR A 352 -4.31 15.84 14.40
CA THR A 352 -3.81 16.24 13.07
C THR A 352 -4.95 16.52 12.08
N HIS A 353 -6.07 15.80 12.17
CA HIS A 353 -7.26 16.07 11.38
C HIS A 353 -7.92 17.40 11.77
N SER A 354 -8.05 17.68 13.08
CA SER A 354 -8.56 18.96 13.58
C SER A 354 -7.65 20.13 13.18
N GLU A 355 -6.34 19.98 13.30
CA GLU A 355 -5.38 20.99 12.85
C GLU A 355 -5.51 21.24 11.35
N PHE A 356 -5.68 20.20 10.55
CA PHE A 356 -5.90 20.32 9.10
C PHE A 356 -7.19 21.07 8.76
N LEU A 357 -8.30 20.75 9.44
CA LEU A 357 -9.57 21.46 9.25
C LEU A 357 -9.47 22.93 9.64
N SER A 358 -8.82 23.25 10.76
CA SER A 358 -8.65 24.65 11.17
C SER A 358 -7.83 25.49 10.18
N ARG A 359 -6.86 24.87 9.49
CA ARG A 359 -6.08 25.53 8.42
C ARG A 359 -6.92 25.79 7.17
N LEU A 360 -7.80 24.87 6.82
CA LEU A 360 -8.75 25.07 5.71
C LEU A 360 -9.72 26.20 6.02
N ASP A 361 -10.27 26.25 7.25
CA ASP A 361 -11.19 27.30 7.68
C ASP A 361 -10.55 28.69 7.72
N SER A 362 -9.23 28.79 7.95
CA SER A 362 -8.51 30.08 7.94
C SER A 362 -8.22 30.63 6.54
N ASP A 363 -8.25 29.77 5.51
CA ASP A 363 -7.99 30.17 4.12
C ASP A 363 -9.30 30.52 3.36
N GLU A 364 -10.48 30.22 3.91
CA GLU A 364 -11.79 30.38 3.26
C GLU A 364 -12.55 31.68 3.61
N GLU A 365 -12.00 32.87 3.28
CA GLU A 365 -12.87 34.00 2.86
C GLU A 365 -13.37 33.84 1.40
N ALA A 366 -12.97 32.77 0.72
CA ALA A 366 -13.42 32.44 -0.63
C ALA A 366 -13.81 30.96 -0.74
N THR A 367 -15.08 30.65 -0.41
CA THR A 367 -16.02 29.75 -1.11
C THR A 367 -16.95 29.01 -0.15
N SER A 368 -18.14 29.56 0.03
CA SER A 368 -19.25 29.03 0.83
C SER A 368 -19.92 27.75 0.25
N SER A 369 -19.14 26.82 -0.33
CA SER A 369 -19.64 25.62 -1.01
C SER A 369 -19.03 24.30 -0.47
N PHE A 370 -18.07 24.33 0.46
CA PHE A 370 -17.35 23.13 0.92
C PHE A 370 -17.84 22.54 2.27
N LYS A 371 -18.76 23.22 2.98
CA LYS A 371 -19.23 22.80 4.32
C LYS A 371 -19.92 21.43 4.39
N ASP A 372 -20.40 20.88 3.26
CA ASP A 372 -21.09 19.57 3.24
C ASP A 372 -20.18 18.37 2.87
N LYS A 373 -18.86 18.55 2.73
CA LYS A 373 -17.92 17.46 2.43
C LYS A 373 -16.64 17.53 3.26
N VAL A 374 -16.79 17.68 4.58
CA VAL A 374 -15.66 17.50 5.51
C VAL A 374 -15.06 16.11 5.26
N PRO A 375 -13.78 15.99 4.87
CA PRO A 375 -13.17 14.69 4.64
C PRO A 375 -13.05 13.97 5.98
N HIS A 376 -13.95 13.02 6.23
CA HIS A 376 -13.84 12.12 7.38
C HIS A 376 -12.60 11.24 7.22
N LEU A 377 -11.87 11.02 8.32
CA LEU A 377 -10.80 10.02 8.34
C LEU A 377 -11.42 8.65 8.03
N PRO A 378 -10.98 7.95 6.97
CA PRO A 378 -11.52 6.65 6.62
C PRO A 378 -11.38 5.67 7.79
N GLY A 379 -12.51 5.21 8.33
CA GLY A 379 -12.53 4.14 9.32
C GLY A 379 -12.05 4.49 10.73
N LEU A 380 -11.87 5.78 11.03
CA LEU A 380 -11.56 6.28 12.37
C LEU A 380 -12.67 7.21 12.89
N ASN A 381 -13.92 6.91 12.54
CA ASN A 381 -15.04 7.71 13.02
C ASN A 381 -15.29 7.42 14.51
N PRO A 382 -15.69 8.42 15.31
CA PRO A 382 -15.98 8.23 16.74
C PRO A 382 -17.22 7.36 17.01
N VAL A 383 -17.91 6.88 15.97
CA VAL A 383 -19.05 5.95 16.07
C VAL A 383 -18.63 4.54 15.65
N ASP A 384 -17.42 4.36 15.13
CA ASP A 384 -16.92 3.05 14.70
C ASP A 384 -16.68 2.15 15.92
N GLU A 385 -17.16 0.91 15.86
CA GLU A 385 -17.07 -0.07 16.95
C GLU A 385 -15.62 -0.28 17.37
N ASP A 386 -14.70 -0.26 16.39
CA ASP A 386 -13.28 -0.44 16.62
C ASP A 386 -12.65 0.71 17.44
N VAL A 387 -13.15 1.94 17.26
CA VAL A 387 -12.69 3.13 18.00
C VAL A 387 -13.26 3.12 19.42
N VAL A 388 -14.53 2.75 19.59
CA VAL A 388 -15.18 2.58 20.91
C VAL A 388 -14.42 1.54 21.74
N ALA A 389 -14.13 0.38 21.14
CA ALA A 389 -13.44 -0.72 21.82
C ALA A 389 -12.05 -0.32 22.35
N VAL A 390 -11.33 0.53 21.63
CA VAL A 390 -10.02 1.05 22.07
C VAL A 390 -10.17 1.94 23.31
N GLY A 391 -11.19 2.80 23.34
CA GLY A 391 -11.49 3.64 24.51
C GLY A 391 -11.81 2.81 25.76
N GLU A 392 -12.66 1.79 25.61
CA GLU A 392 -13.00 0.87 26.71
C GLU A 392 -11.78 0.10 27.22
N TYR A 393 -10.99 -0.46 26.30
CA TYR A 393 -9.80 -1.24 26.64
C TYR A 393 -8.72 -0.39 27.31
N PHE A 394 -8.50 0.85 26.83
CA PHE A 394 -7.61 1.80 27.47
C PHE A 394 -8.08 2.16 28.89
N GLY A 395 -9.38 2.36 29.10
CA GLY A 395 -9.95 2.60 30.43
C GLY A 395 -9.72 1.42 31.40
N GLN A 396 -9.82 0.18 30.91
CA GLN A 396 -9.48 -1.01 31.71
C GLN A 396 -7.99 -1.06 32.05
N TYR A 397 -7.13 -0.76 31.08
CA TYR A 397 -5.68 -0.70 31.27
C TYR A 397 -5.29 0.34 32.33
N GLN A 398 -5.88 1.53 32.29
CA GLN A 398 -5.66 2.58 33.30
C GLN A 398 -6.04 2.11 34.71
N ARG A 399 -7.19 1.45 34.89
CA ARG A 399 -7.59 0.90 36.19
C ARG A 399 -6.60 -0.15 36.69
N LYS A 400 -6.13 -1.03 35.80
CA LYS A 400 -5.13 -2.04 36.14
C LYS A 400 -3.81 -1.41 36.59
N LEU A 401 -3.36 -0.35 35.91
CA LEU A 401 -2.17 0.42 36.30
C LEU A 401 -2.31 1.03 37.70
N VAL A 402 -3.47 1.62 38.02
CA VAL A 402 -3.72 2.17 39.35
C VAL A 402 -3.58 1.11 40.42
N HIS A 403 -4.18 -0.07 40.23
CA HIS A 403 -4.05 -1.17 41.18
C HIS A 403 -2.60 -1.60 41.37
N LEU A 404 -1.85 -1.79 40.28
CA LEU A 404 -0.42 -2.12 40.32
C LEU A 404 0.41 -1.10 41.11
N CYS A 405 0.16 0.20 40.91
CA CYS A 405 0.88 1.26 41.63
C CYS A 405 0.48 1.38 43.11
N MET A 406 -0.74 0.99 43.47
CA MET A 406 -1.19 0.98 44.86
C MET A 406 -0.64 -0.24 45.63
N ASP A 407 -0.39 -1.35 44.95
CA ASP A 407 0.11 -2.59 45.54
C ASP A 407 1.65 -2.61 45.67
N SER A 408 2.37 -1.74 44.95
CA SER A 408 3.83 -1.64 45.04
C SER A 408 4.27 -0.93 46.32
N GLN A 409 4.93 -1.65 47.23
CA GLN A 409 5.63 -1.05 48.37
C GLN A 409 6.88 -0.30 47.87
N PRO A 410 7.19 0.91 48.37
CA PRO A 410 8.44 1.57 48.03
C PRO A 410 9.61 0.70 48.54
N TYR A 411 10.53 0.34 47.64
CA TYR A 411 11.77 -0.34 48.03
C TYR A 411 12.52 0.54 49.01
N THR A 412 12.73 0.03 50.22
CA THR A 412 13.63 0.63 51.22
C THR A 412 14.93 -0.15 51.18
N ASP A 413 15.92 0.34 50.42
CA ASP A 413 17.33 -0.04 50.59
C ASP A 413 18.15 1.23 50.89
#